data_AF-A0A963Q2U3-F1
#
_entry.id   AF-A0A963Q2U3-F1
#
_cell.length_a   1.000
_cell.length_b   1.000
_cell.length_c   1.000
_cell.angle_alpha   90.00
_cell.angle_beta   90.00
_cell.angle_gamma   90.00
#
_symmetry.space_group_name_H-M   'P 1'
#
loop_
_entity.id
_entity.type
_entity.pdbx_description
1 polymer ?
#
loop_
_entity_poly.entity_id
_entity_poly.type
_entity_poly.pdbx_seq_one_letter_code
_entity_poly.pdbx_strand_id
1 'polypeptide(L)'
;TTTDLFGGDEALADRFRNGSFANLYLSPRDYHRIHMPCSARLERMIHVPGALFSVNPVTARGVPNLFARNERVVCVFDSPEHGPFAMVLVGATIVGSMATVWHGVVNEKRSGQIAEWRYDDQDITLEQGVEMGRFLLGSTVVMLFPAGSIAFNGDWAPERPVRLGEMMGNRPDQPG
;
A
#
# COMPACT_ATOMS: atom_id res chain seq x y z
N THR A 1 10.26 -3.46 10.43
CA THR A 1 9.49 -4.72 10.35
C THR A 1 8.11 -4.43 9.75
N THR A 2 7.29 -5.46 9.46
CA THR A 2 5.87 -5.25 9.07
C THR A 2 5.08 -4.57 10.19
N THR A 3 5.35 -4.92 11.45
CA THR A 3 4.79 -4.26 12.63
C THR A 3 5.09 -2.77 12.63
N ASP A 4 6.35 -2.39 12.38
CA ASP A 4 6.71 -0.96 12.27
C ASP A 4 5.95 -0.33 11.12
N LEU A 5 5.87 -0.97 9.94
CA LEU A 5 5.13 -0.46 8.78
C LEU A 5 3.65 -0.23 9.10
N PHE A 6 3.04 -0.99 10.00
CA PHE A 6 1.65 -0.81 10.42
C PHE A 6 1.48 0.03 11.68
N GLY A 7 2.51 0.80 12.06
CA GLY A 7 2.42 1.74 13.19
C GLY A 7 2.43 1.06 14.55
N GLY A 8 2.99 -0.15 14.64
CA GLY A 8 3.06 -0.92 15.88
C GLY A 8 1.96 -1.97 16.03
N ASP A 9 1.05 -2.11 15.06
CA ASP A 9 -0.01 -3.11 15.10
C ASP A 9 0.52 -4.52 14.76
N GLU A 10 0.89 -5.26 15.81
CA GLU A 10 1.44 -6.61 15.68
C GLU A 10 0.40 -7.63 15.18
N ALA A 11 -0.84 -7.53 15.66
CA ALA A 11 -1.91 -8.45 15.26
C ALA A 11 -2.24 -8.33 13.77
N LEU A 12 -2.28 -7.10 13.24
CA LEU A 12 -2.42 -6.88 11.80
C LEU A 12 -1.18 -7.36 11.06
N ALA A 13 0.01 -7.07 11.56
CA ALA A 13 1.27 -7.44 10.90
C ALA A 13 1.44 -8.97 10.77
N ASP A 14 0.99 -9.73 11.77
CA ASP A 14 1.06 -11.19 11.78
C ASP A 14 0.26 -11.83 10.64
N ARG A 15 -0.83 -11.20 10.18
CA ARG A 15 -1.60 -11.66 9.00
C ARG A 15 -0.75 -11.72 7.72
N PHE A 16 0.34 -10.95 7.65
CA PHE A 16 1.21 -10.84 6.48
C PHE A 16 2.60 -11.44 6.71
N ARG A 17 2.81 -12.09 7.85
CA ARG A 17 4.09 -12.74 8.17
C ARG A 17 4.37 -13.86 7.18
N ASN A 18 5.61 -13.91 6.69
CA ASN A 18 6.05 -14.85 5.64
C ASN A 18 5.23 -14.75 4.34
N GLY A 19 4.54 -13.63 4.15
CA GLY A 19 3.76 -13.35 2.95
C GLY A 19 4.60 -12.83 1.79
N SER A 20 3.91 -12.32 0.78
CA SER A 20 4.50 -11.71 -0.40
C SER A 20 4.30 -10.20 -0.37
N PHE A 21 5.23 -9.45 -0.97
CA PHE A 21 5.12 -7.99 -1.06
C PHE A 21 5.63 -7.47 -2.40
N ALA A 22 5.13 -6.29 -2.79
CA ALA A 22 5.63 -5.53 -3.91
C ALA A 22 5.81 -4.06 -3.52
N ASN A 23 6.92 -3.45 -3.93
CA ASN A 23 7.21 -2.04 -3.71
C ASN A 23 7.16 -1.30 -5.06
N LEU A 24 6.15 -0.47 -5.24
CA LEU A 24 5.93 0.28 -6.48
C LEU A 24 6.33 1.74 -6.26
N TYR A 25 7.47 2.13 -6.82
CA TYR A 25 7.95 3.52 -6.79
C TYR A 25 7.32 4.34 -7.92
N LEU A 26 6.77 5.50 -7.59
CA LEU A 26 6.22 6.47 -8.52
C LEU A 26 7.16 7.68 -8.56
N SER A 27 7.90 7.82 -9.65
CA SER A 27 8.76 8.98 -9.88
C SER A 27 7.91 10.23 -10.14
N PRO A 28 8.47 11.44 -9.99
CA PRO A 28 7.73 12.69 -10.23
C PRO A 28 7.08 12.82 -11.61
N ARG A 29 7.52 12.04 -12.61
CA ARG A 29 6.98 12.05 -13.97
C ARG A 29 5.84 11.06 -14.19
N ASP A 30 5.63 10.14 -13.24
CA ASP A 30 4.68 9.06 -13.39
C ASP A 30 3.25 9.50 -13.05
N TYR A 31 2.31 8.59 -13.28
CA TYR A 31 0.91 8.75 -12.91
C TYR A 31 0.73 8.48 -11.41
N HIS A 32 0.28 9.48 -10.65
CA HIS A 32 0.24 9.45 -9.18
C HIS A 32 -1.11 9.03 -8.59
N ARG A 33 -1.99 8.44 -9.39
CA ARG A 33 -3.21 7.79 -8.90
C ARG A 33 -2.97 6.30 -8.82
N ILE A 34 -3.55 5.71 -7.79
CA ILE A 34 -3.36 4.34 -7.37
C ILE A 34 -4.70 3.65 -7.58
N HIS A 35 -4.65 2.45 -8.12
CA HIS A 35 -5.84 1.70 -8.50
C HIS A 35 -5.86 0.36 -7.80
N MET A 36 -7.06 -0.16 -7.59
CA MET A 36 -7.26 -1.46 -6.98
C MET A 36 -6.67 -2.58 -7.86
N PRO A 37 -5.87 -3.50 -7.31
CA PRO A 37 -5.31 -4.62 -8.06
C PRO A 37 -6.35 -5.69 -8.40
N CYS A 38 -7.39 -5.80 -7.56
CA CYS A 38 -8.52 -6.72 -7.67
C CYS A 38 -9.73 -6.10 -6.95
N SER A 39 -10.93 -6.64 -7.20
CA SER A 39 -12.13 -6.21 -6.48
C SER A 39 -12.04 -6.62 -5.00
N ALA A 40 -12.33 -5.67 -4.11
CA ALA A 40 -12.20 -5.87 -2.67
C ALA A 40 -13.00 -4.87 -1.84
N ARG A 41 -13.37 -5.29 -0.62
CA ARG A 41 -14.02 -4.46 0.38
C ARG A 41 -12.98 -3.84 1.32
N LEU A 42 -13.12 -2.55 1.64
CA LEU A 42 -12.27 -1.86 2.60
C LEU A 42 -12.64 -2.28 4.03
N GLU A 43 -11.65 -2.71 4.81
CA GLU A 43 -11.86 -3.07 6.23
C GLU A 43 -11.37 -1.96 7.18
N ARG A 44 -10.21 -1.37 6.89
CA ARG A 44 -9.50 -0.51 7.83
C ARG A 44 -8.56 0.45 7.12
N MET A 45 -8.40 1.64 7.69
CA MET A 45 -7.38 2.61 7.29
C MET A 45 -6.62 3.12 8.50
N ILE A 46 -5.30 3.20 8.42
CA ILE A 46 -4.43 3.69 9.51
C ILE A 46 -3.50 4.75 8.95
N HIS A 47 -3.58 5.97 9.45
CA HIS A 47 -2.57 6.99 9.20
C HIS A 47 -1.49 6.90 10.26
N VAL A 48 -0.24 6.73 9.81
CA VAL A 48 0.92 6.67 10.67
C VAL A 48 1.82 7.88 10.39
N PRO A 49 1.96 8.81 11.34
CA PRO A 49 2.89 9.92 11.25
C PRO A 49 4.34 9.43 11.08
N GLY A 50 5.15 10.23 10.41
CA GLY A 50 6.56 9.91 10.22
C GLY A 50 7.31 11.05 9.54
N ALA A 51 8.57 10.79 9.22
CA ALA A 51 9.37 11.68 8.41
C ALA A 51 8.88 11.70 6.95
N LEU A 52 9.49 12.54 6.11
CA LEU A 52 9.23 12.57 4.67
C LEU A 52 10.56 12.48 3.93
N PHE A 53 11.30 11.39 4.14
CA PHE A 53 12.54 11.15 3.40
C PHE A 53 12.23 10.84 1.92
N SER A 54 13.19 11.10 1.04
CA SER A 54 13.09 10.70 -0.36
C SER A 54 12.98 9.18 -0.46
N VAL A 55 12.09 8.71 -1.35
CA VAL A 55 11.89 7.28 -1.63
C VAL A 55 12.48 6.86 -2.98
N ASN A 56 13.32 7.70 -3.59
CA ASN A 56 14.01 7.32 -4.81
C ASN A 56 14.88 6.05 -4.59
N PRO A 57 15.18 5.27 -5.65
CA PRO A 57 15.88 4.00 -5.51
C PRO A 57 17.24 4.07 -4.80
N VAL A 58 17.96 5.19 -4.93
CA VAL A 58 19.25 5.39 -4.24
C VAL A 58 19.04 5.52 -2.73
N THR A 59 18.10 6.36 -2.31
CA THR A 59 17.77 6.55 -0.89
C THR A 59 17.16 5.29 -0.29
N ALA A 60 16.29 4.60 -1.02
CA ALA A 60 15.65 3.36 -0.57
C ALA A 60 16.64 2.23 -0.25
N ARG A 61 17.75 2.15 -1.00
CA ARG A 61 18.83 1.19 -0.72
C ARG A 61 19.72 1.59 0.47
N GLY A 62 19.88 2.89 0.71
CA GLY A 62 20.80 3.42 1.72
C GLY A 62 20.20 3.67 3.10
N VAL A 63 18.86 3.82 3.21
CA VAL A 63 18.19 4.18 4.45
C VAL A 63 17.48 2.97 5.05
N PRO A 64 17.94 2.44 6.20
CA PRO A 64 17.26 1.35 6.90
C PRO A 64 15.83 1.75 7.27
N ASN A 65 14.89 0.82 7.06
CA ASN A 65 13.48 0.96 7.42
C ASN A 65 12.80 2.21 6.83
N LEU A 66 13.27 2.70 5.67
CA LEU A 66 12.78 3.94 5.05
C LEU A 66 11.25 4.05 5.05
N PHE A 67 10.56 3.03 4.55
CA PHE A 67 9.10 3.05 4.43
C PHE A 67 8.37 3.09 5.78
N ALA A 68 8.92 2.45 6.81
CA ALA A 68 8.36 2.46 8.16
C ALA A 68 8.68 3.76 8.93
N ARG A 69 9.70 4.52 8.48
CA ARG A 69 10.05 5.83 9.05
C ARG A 69 9.26 6.97 8.42
N ASN A 70 8.79 6.80 7.19
CA ASN A 70 8.03 7.83 6.50
C ASN A 70 6.56 7.87 6.93
N GLU A 71 5.97 9.07 6.87
CA GLU A 71 4.53 9.26 6.98
C GLU A 71 3.81 8.41 5.92
N ARG A 72 2.76 7.70 6.33
CA ARG A 72 2.07 6.75 5.46
C ARG A 72 0.63 6.50 5.85
N VAL A 73 -0.14 5.98 4.90
CA VAL A 73 -1.51 5.52 5.09
C VAL A 73 -1.58 4.04 4.72
N VAL A 74 -1.95 3.20 5.68
CA VAL A 74 -2.17 1.75 5.51
C VAL A 74 -3.64 1.53 5.24
N CYS A 75 -3.99 0.94 4.10
CA CYS A 75 -5.35 0.53 3.77
C CYS A 75 -5.41 -1.00 3.73
N VAL A 76 -6.32 -1.60 4.50
CA VAL A 76 -6.53 -3.05 4.57
C VAL A 76 -7.82 -3.39 3.86
N PHE A 77 -7.74 -4.34 2.94
CA PHE A 77 -8.84 -4.80 2.11
C PHE A 77 -9.04 -6.30 2.27
N ASP A 78 -10.27 -6.74 2.01
CA ASP A 78 -10.64 -8.14 1.90
C ASP A 78 -11.21 -8.40 0.50
N SER A 79 -10.53 -9.24 -0.28
CA SER A 79 -10.98 -9.65 -1.60
C SER A 79 -11.68 -11.00 -1.52
N PRO A 80 -12.90 -11.14 -2.06
CA PRO A 80 -13.55 -12.44 -2.16
C PRO A 80 -12.73 -13.48 -2.94
N GLU A 81 -11.95 -13.01 -3.92
CA GLU A 81 -11.14 -13.88 -4.77
C GLU A 81 -9.74 -14.13 -4.22
N HIS A 82 -9.09 -13.12 -3.63
CA HIS A 82 -7.67 -13.20 -3.25
C HIS A 82 -7.42 -13.21 -1.74
N GLY A 83 -8.47 -13.10 -0.92
CA GLY A 83 -8.35 -12.92 0.52
C GLY A 83 -7.85 -11.52 0.89
N PRO A 84 -7.33 -11.34 2.12
CA PRO A 84 -6.96 -10.02 2.60
C PRO A 84 -5.65 -9.54 1.99
N PHE A 85 -5.54 -8.24 1.75
CA PHE A 85 -4.31 -7.59 1.35
C PHE A 85 -4.20 -6.19 1.93
N ALA A 86 -2.99 -5.65 1.99
CA ALA A 86 -2.76 -4.27 2.41
C ALA A 86 -2.12 -3.46 1.29
N MET A 87 -2.54 -2.21 1.13
CA MET A 87 -1.89 -1.20 0.30
C MET A 87 -1.45 -0.04 1.19
N VAL A 88 -0.15 0.21 1.25
CA VAL A 88 0.44 1.26 2.08
C VAL A 88 0.95 2.37 1.18
N LEU A 89 0.30 3.53 1.27
CA LEU A 89 0.72 4.75 0.61
C LEU A 89 1.82 5.39 1.46
N VAL A 90 3.04 5.46 0.95
CA VAL A 90 4.19 6.03 1.67
C VAL A 90 4.51 7.39 1.07
N GLY A 91 4.38 8.44 1.89
CA GLY A 91 4.72 9.81 1.52
C GLY A 91 6.23 9.99 1.36
N ALA A 92 6.62 11.01 0.60
CA ALA A 92 8.02 11.39 0.37
C ALA A 92 8.21 12.91 0.44
N THR A 93 9.45 13.36 0.30
CA THR A 93 9.82 14.78 0.25
C THR A 93 8.96 15.56 -0.75
N ILE A 94 8.73 16.86 -0.49
CA ILE A 94 8.10 17.87 -1.36
C ILE A 94 6.56 17.92 -1.27
N VAL A 95 5.81 16.82 -1.41
CA VAL A 95 4.36 16.81 -1.10
C VAL A 95 3.88 15.45 -0.59
N GLY A 96 3.94 15.25 0.73
CA GLY A 96 3.48 14.01 1.39
C GLY A 96 1.97 13.86 1.53
N SER A 97 1.15 14.64 0.81
CA SER A 97 -0.30 14.57 0.94
C SER A 97 -0.87 13.34 0.23
N MET A 98 -1.67 12.58 0.96
CA MET A 98 -2.29 11.34 0.51
C MET A 98 -3.80 11.47 0.62
N ALA A 99 -4.51 11.05 -0.42
CA ALA A 99 -5.95 11.03 -0.44
C ALA A 99 -6.48 9.68 -0.89
N THR A 100 -7.60 9.26 -0.31
CA THR A 100 -8.36 8.09 -0.75
C THR A 100 -9.71 8.53 -1.31
N VAL A 101 -10.32 7.72 -2.18
CA VAL A 101 -11.60 8.09 -2.80
C VAL A 101 -12.76 8.12 -1.82
N TRP A 102 -12.64 7.44 -0.67
CA TRP A 102 -13.67 7.39 0.37
C TRP A 102 -13.48 8.42 1.49
N HIS A 103 -12.24 8.80 1.82
CA HIS A 103 -11.94 9.71 2.94
C HIS A 103 -11.57 11.13 2.49
N GLY A 104 -11.18 11.32 1.23
CA GLY A 104 -10.54 12.56 0.80
C GLY A 104 -9.10 12.64 1.32
N VAL A 105 -8.63 13.84 1.67
CA VAL A 105 -7.25 14.05 2.13
C VAL A 105 -7.10 13.53 3.56
N VAL A 106 -6.31 12.47 3.74
CA VAL A 106 -6.16 11.78 5.04
C VAL A 106 -5.31 12.60 6.02
N ASN A 107 -4.25 13.23 5.52
CA ASN A 107 -3.29 13.97 6.33
C ASN A 107 -3.39 15.49 6.16
N GLU A 108 -4.62 16.00 6.04
CA GLU A 108 -4.88 17.45 5.96
C GLU A 108 -4.35 18.19 7.20
N LYS A 109 -4.53 17.60 8.38
CA LYS A 109 -3.96 18.07 9.65
C LYS A 109 -3.02 17.01 10.20
N ARG A 110 -1.72 17.33 10.25
CA ARG A 110 -0.72 16.44 10.84
C ARG A 110 -0.73 16.58 12.37
N SER A 111 -1.51 15.75 13.04
CA SER A 111 -1.61 15.71 14.51
C SER A 111 -0.34 15.19 15.19
N GLY A 112 0.50 14.46 14.46
CA GLY A 112 1.65 13.74 15.02
C GLY A 112 1.26 12.47 15.78
N GLN A 113 -0.03 12.11 15.80
CA GLN A 113 -0.55 10.89 16.41
C GLN A 113 -1.06 9.92 15.35
N ILE A 114 -0.98 8.63 15.63
CA ILE A 114 -1.61 7.61 14.79
C ILE A 114 -3.13 7.83 14.82
N ALA A 115 -3.75 7.82 13.65
CA ALA A 115 -5.18 7.87 13.50
C ALA A 115 -5.66 6.60 12.78
N GLU A 116 -6.80 6.08 13.22
CA GLU A 116 -7.37 4.84 12.70
C GLU A 116 -8.84 5.02 12.37
N TRP A 117 -9.25 4.40 11.28
CA TRP A 117 -10.64 4.29 10.86
C TRP A 117 -10.98 2.82 10.55
N ARG A 118 -12.13 2.40 11.07
CA ARG A 118 -12.73 1.08 10.84
C ARG A 118 -13.89 1.25 9.85
N TYR A 119 -13.94 0.38 8.86
CA TYR A 119 -14.93 0.39 7.78
C TYR A 119 -15.60 -0.97 7.62
N ASP A 120 -15.31 -1.92 8.52
CA ASP A 120 -15.82 -3.29 8.46
C ASP A 120 -17.34 -3.39 8.61
N ASP A 121 -17.97 -2.35 9.16
CA ASP A 121 -19.41 -2.17 9.28
C ASP A 121 -20.05 -1.46 8.08
N GLN A 122 -19.24 -1.01 7.11
CA GLN A 122 -19.67 -0.33 5.90
C GLN A 122 -19.43 -1.20 4.66
N ASP A 123 -20.25 -1.00 3.63
CA ASP A 123 -20.10 -1.68 2.35
C ASP A 123 -19.33 -0.79 1.34
N ILE A 124 -18.08 -0.47 1.68
CA ILE A 124 -17.18 0.26 0.78
C ILE A 124 -16.42 -0.78 -0.04
N THR A 125 -16.97 -1.10 -1.21
CA THR A 125 -16.37 -2.04 -2.18
C THR A 125 -15.82 -1.27 -3.38
N LEU A 126 -14.59 -1.60 -3.79
CA LEU A 126 -13.94 -1.02 -4.95
C LEU A 126 -13.63 -2.13 -5.95
N GLU A 127 -14.04 -1.93 -7.20
CA GLU A 127 -13.78 -2.88 -8.28
C GLU A 127 -12.32 -2.82 -8.77
N GLN A 128 -11.85 -3.92 -9.35
CA GLN A 128 -10.54 -3.97 -10.00
C GLN A 128 -10.35 -2.79 -10.97
N GLY A 129 -9.19 -2.14 -10.88
CA GLY A 129 -8.84 -1.02 -11.75
C GLY A 129 -9.50 0.32 -11.38
N VAL A 130 -10.42 0.36 -10.41
CA VAL A 130 -10.97 1.62 -9.89
C VAL A 130 -9.91 2.33 -9.06
N GLU A 131 -9.87 3.67 -9.15
CA GLU A 131 -8.98 4.50 -8.33
C GLU A 131 -9.31 4.30 -6.84
N MET A 132 -8.29 3.98 -6.04
CA MET A 132 -8.41 3.84 -4.59
C MET A 132 -7.89 5.08 -3.86
N GLY A 133 -6.89 5.72 -4.44
CA GLY A 133 -6.24 6.86 -3.83
C GLY A 133 -5.21 7.50 -4.73
N ARG A 134 -4.57 8.54 -4.23
CA ARG A 134 -3.61 9.34 -4.99
C ARG A 134 -2.64 10.05 -4.09
N PHE A 135 -1.49 10.34 -4.65
CA PHE A 135 -0.52 11.27 -4.09
C PHE A 135 -0.64 12.60 -4.81
N LEU A 136 -0.42 13.69 -4.09
CA LEU A 136 -0.39 15.01 -4.72
C LEU A 136 0.96 15.33 -5.38
N LEU A 137 2.07 14.66 -5.02
CA LEU A 137 3.37 14.71 -5.74
C LEU A 137 4.38 13.66 -5.22
N GLY A 138 4.81 12.68 -6.05
CA GLY A 138 5.89 11.69 -5.79
C GLY A 138 5.62 10.70 -4.64
N SER A 139 5.86 9.39 -4.83
CA SER A 139 5.60 8.42 -3.73
C SER A 139 6.03 6.97 -3.95
N THR A 140 5.69 6.11 -2.98
CA THR A 140 5.79 4.65 -3.09
C THR A 140 4.51 4.00 -2.57
N VAL A 141 4.08 2.93 -3.23
CA VAL A 141 3.03 2.02 -2.73
C VAL A 141 3.69 0.72 -2.33
N VAL A 142 3.54 0.32 -1.07
CA VAL A 142 3.93 -1.01 -0.59
C VAL A 142 2.69 -1.87 -0.50
N MET A 143 2.67 -2.98 -1.22
CA MET A 143 1.58 -3.95 -1.20
C MET A 143 2.02 -5.18 -0.42
N LEU A 144 1.16 -5.68 0.48
CA LEU A 144 1.42 -6.87 1.26
C LEU A 144 0.26 -7.86 1.11
N PHE A 145 0.63 -9.13 0.96
CA PHE A 145 -0.29 -10.25 0.78
C PHE A 145 0.10 -11.38 1.75
N PRO A 146 -0.85 -12.05 2.41
CA PRO A 146 -0.58 -13.23 3.21
C PRO A 146 0.11 -14.34 2.40
N ALA A 147 0.80 -15.24 3.10
CA ALA A 147 1.45 -16.39 2.47
C ALA A 147 0.47 -17.20 1.60
N GLY A 148 0.86 -17.49 0.36
CA GLY A 148 0.03 -18.25 -0.58
C GLY A 148 -1.14 -17.48 -1.21
N SER A 149 -1.23 -16.17 -1.02
CA SER A 149 -2.33 -15.37 -1.62
C SER A 149 -2.05 -14.97 -3.07
N ILE A 150 -0.77 -14.82 -3.44
CA ILE A 150 -0.35 -14.40 -4.78
C ILE A 150 0.92 -15.11 -5.22
N ALA A 151 0.94 -15.52 -6.48
CA ALA A 151 2.14 -15.83 -7.25
C ALA A 151 2.35 -14.67 -8.24
N PHE A 152 3.40 -13.88 -8.02
CA PHE A 152 3.74 -12.78 -8.92
C PHE A 152 4.09 -13.31 -10.31
N ASN A 153 3.71 -12.55 -11.33
CA ASN A 153 4.12 -12.80 -12.70
C ASN A 153 5.65 -12.77 -12.77
N GLY A 154 6.28 -13.78 -13.39
CA GLY A 154 7.74 -13.85 -13.53
C GLY A 154 8.33 -12.65 -14.29
N ASP A 155 7.53 -11.99 -15.12
CA ASP A 155 7.90 -10.77 -15.84
C ASP A 155 7.90 -9.52 -14.95
N TRP A 156 7.23 -9.55 -13.81
CA TRP A 156 7.21 -8.49 -12.79
C TRP A 156 8.47 -8.56 -11.91
N ALA A 157 9.59 -8.21 -12.51
CA ALA A 157 10.89 -8.19 -11.86
C ALA A 157 11.22 -6.80 -11.24
N PRO A 158 12.07 -6.75 -10.20
CA PRO A 158 12.57 -5.49 -9.64
C PRO A 158 13.16 -4.56 -10.71
N GLU A 159 13.01 -3.24 -10.49
CA GLU A 159 13.51 -2.16 -11.36
C GLU A 159 12.85 -2.05 -12.75
N ARG A 160 11.96 -2.97 -13.11
CA ARG A 160 11.16 -2.88 -14.34
C ARG A 160 10.03 -1.84 -14.17
N PRO A 161 9.78 -0.99 -15.19
CA PRO A 161 8.58 -0.17 -15.24
C PRO A 161 7.33 -1.03 -15.35
N VAL A 162 6.32 -0.75 -14.54
CA VAL A 162 5.00 -1.40 -14.60
C VAL A 162 3.96 -0.45 -15.22
N ARG A 163 2.93 -1.01 -15.85
CA ARG A 163 1.82 -0.24 -16.44
C ARG A 163 0.50 -0.49 -15.71
N LEU A 164 -0.36 0.53 -15.69
CA LEU A 164 -1.72 0.36 -15.21
C LEU A 164 -2.45 -0.68 -16.07
N GLY A 165 -3.08 -1.66 -15.41
CA GLY A 165 -3.75 -2.80 -16.06
C GLY A 165 -2.82 -3.95 -16.46
N GLU A 166 -1.50 -3.84 -16.23
CA GLU A 166 -0.59 -4.96 -16.40
C GLU A 166 -0.83 -6.01 -15.31
N MET A 167 -0.89 -7.28 -15.70
CA MET A 167 -1.11 -8.39 -14.78
C MET A 167 0.07 -8.53 -13.81
N MET A 168 -0.20 -8.27 -12.53
CA MET A 168 0.77 -8.38 -11.44
C MET A 168 1.05 -9.83 -11.03
N GLY A 169 0.03 -10.68 -11.01
CA GLY A 169 0.13 -12.05 -10.54
C GLY A 169 -1.24 -12.70 -10.44
N ASN A 170 -1.24 -14.00 -10.14
CA ASN A 170 -2.45 -14.80 -9.98
C ASN A 170 -2.46 -15.46 -8.60
N ARG A 171 -3.56 -16.13 -8.24
CA ARG A 171 -3.52 -17.08 -7.11
C ARG A 171 -2.48 -18.17 -7.42
N PRO A 172 -1.68 -18.60 -6.43
CA PRO A 172 -0.82 -19.77 -6.61
C PRO A 172 -1.67 -21.00 -6.93
N ASP A 173 -1.18 -21.87 -7.81
CA ASP A 173 -1.78 -23.19 -8.01
C ASP A 173 -1.85 -23.91 -6.66
N GLN A 174 -3.04 -24.27 -6.20
CA GLN A 174 -3.16 -25.15 -5.04
C GLN A 174 -2.67 -26.53 -5.48
N PRO A 175 -1.71 -27.17 -4.77
CA PRO A 175 -1.49 -28.59 -4.97
C PRO A 175 -2.79 -29.30 -4.59
N GLY A 176 -3.38 -30.01 -5.56
CA GLY A 176 -4.58 -30.83 -5.36
C GLY A 176 -4.35 -32.02 -4.43
#